data_AF-A0AAI8IPW9-F1
#
_entry.id   AF-A0AAI8IPW9-F1
#
_cell.length_a   1.000
_cell.length_b   1.000
_cell.length_c   1.000
_cell.angle_alpha   90.00
_cell.angle_beta   90.00
_cell.angle_gamma   90.00
#
_symmetry.space_group_name_H-M   'P 1'
#
loop_
_entity.id
_entity.type
_entity.pdbx_description
1 polymer ?
#
loop_
_entity_poly.entity_id
_entity_poly.type
_entity_poly.pdbx_seq_one_letter_code
_entity_poly.pdbx_strand_id
1 'polypeptide(L)'
;MREIQIKMAADGDLHTEELAKYARGDAATDLKKSVLRNESMGIKFTGRPEMKPQVTAVNTEGKTATVTDCFDATSWKPVYKDSGKSSSSPSSA
;
A
#
# COMPACT_ATOMS: atom_id res chain seq x y z
N MET A 1 -3.61 -1.97 8.39
CA MET A 1 -2.93 -0.94 7.57
C MET A 1 -2.83 -1.33 6.08
N ARG A 2 -2.19 -2.46 5.70
CA ARG A 2 -1.92 -2.77 4.29
C ARG A 2 -3.17 -2.83 3.40
N GLU A 3 -4.25 -3.41 3.90
CA GLU A 3 -5.51 -3.49 3.13
C GLU A 3 -6.07 -2.12 2.74
N ILE A 4 -6.09 -1.14 3.65
CA ILE A 4 -6.61 0.19 3.31
C ILE A 4 -5.68 0.92 2.34
N GLN A 5 -4.37 0.71 2.44
CA GLN A 5 -3.39 1.23 1.49
C GLN A 5 -3.66 0.68 0.07
N ILE A 6 -3.90 -0.64 -0.04
CA ILE A 6 -4.18 -1.29 -1.33
C ILE A 6 -5.49 -0.78 -1.92
N LYS A 7 -6.55 -0.67 -1.10
CA LYS A 7 -7.85 -0.17 -1.51
C LYS A 7 -7.77 1.25 -2.08
N MET A 8 -7.29 2.20 -1.27
CA MET A 8 -7.20 3.61 -1.67
C MET A 8 -6.28 3.84 -2.86
N ALA A 9 -5.27 2.99 -3.07
CA ALA A 9 -4.45 3.07 -4.27
C ALA A 9 -5.16 2.53 -5.52
N ALA A 10 -5.98 1.49 -5.37
CA ALA A 10 -6.64 0.81 -6.48
C ALA A 10 -7.79 1.63 -7.10
N ASP A 11 -8.61 2.27 -6.27
CA ASP A 11 -9.60 3.25 -6.75
C ASP A 11 -8.96 4.64 -6.96
N GLY A 12 -7.92 4.94 -6.20
CA GLY A 12 -7.23 6.22 -6.21
C GLY A 12 -7.97 7.28 -5.41
N ASP A 13 -8.78 6.90 -4.41
CA ASP A 13 -9.66 7.77 -3.64
C ASP A 13 -9.39 7.64 -2.13
N LEU A 14 -9.57 8.75 -1.40
CA LEU A 14 -9.32 8.80 0.04
C LEU A 14 -10.50 8.26 0.87
N HIS A 15 -10.34 7.07 1.44
CA HIS A 15 -11.30 6.45 2.37
C HIS A 15 -11.05 6.87 3.82
N THR A 16 -11.39 8.11 4.18
CA THR A 16 -11.03 8.70 5.49
C THR A 16 -11.53 7.88 6.69
N GLU A 17 -12.78 7.41 6.67
CA GLU A 17 -13.35 6.65 7.79
C GLU A 17 -12.69 5.28 7.98
N GLU A 18 -12.43 4.56 6.88
CA GLU A 18 -11.73 3.28 6.95
C GLU A 18 -10.26 3.46 7.29
N LEU A 19 -9.60 4.49 6.78
CA LEU A 19 -8.22 4.82 7.12
C LEU A 19 -8.05 4.96 8.63
N ALA A 20 -8.98 5.62 9.32
CA ALA A 20 -8.96 5.78 10.77
C ALA A 20 -9.09 4.45 11.54
N LYS A 21 -9.62 3.39 10.93
CA LYS A 21 -9.70 2.04 11.52
C LYS A 21 -8.35 1.31 11.45
N TYR A 22 -7.52 1.61 10.45
CA TYR A 22 -6.34 0.81 10.11
C TYR A 22 -5.00 1.48 10.33
N ALA A 23 -4.97 2.81 10.49
CA ALA A 23 -3.77 3.59 10.72
C ALA A 23 -4.06 4.80 11.61
N ARG A 24 -3.04 5.26 12.35
CA ARG A 24 -3.07 6.48 13.16
C ARG A 24 -1.73 7.21 13.03
N GLY A 25 -1.69 8.47 13.50
CA GLY A 25 -0.46 9.27 13.53
C GLY A 25 0.18 9.42 12.15
N ASP A 26 1.49 9.26 12.10
CA ASP A 26 2.29 9.46 10.89
C ASP A 26 1.89 8.49 9.77
N ALA A 27 1.60 7.23 10.10
CA ALA A 27 1.17 6.25 9.09
C ALA A 27 -0.15 6.65 8.40
N ALA A 28 -1.12 7.20 9.14
CA ALA A 28 -2.35 7.70 8.52
C ALA A 28 -2.09 8.95 7.68
N THR A 29 -1.22 9.84 8.18
CA THR A 29 -0.83 11.07 7.49
C THR A 29 -0.14 10.77 6.15
N ASP A 30 0.78 9.82 6.12
CA ASP A 30 1.54 9.45 4.93
C ASP A 30 0.65 8.78 3.88
N LEU A 31 -0.24 7.88 4.31
CA LEU A 31 -1.21 7.26 3.42
C LEU A 31 -2.15 8.30 2.79
N LYS A 32 -2.65 9.25 3.61
CA LYS A 32 -3.48 10.35 3.12
C LYS A 32 -2.74 11.23 2.10
N LYS A 33 -1.51 11.64 2.41
CA LYS A 33 -0.68 12.44 1.49
C LYS A 33 -0.43 11.72 0.17
N SER A 34 -0.11 10.43 0.23
CA SER A 34 0.16 9.62 -0.97
C SER A 34 -1.06 9.53 -1.89
N VAL A 35 -2.24 9.25 -1.33
CA VAL A 35 -3.49 9.16 -2.08
C VAL A 35 -3.88 10.50 -2.69
N LEU A 36 -3.89 11.59 -1.91
CA LEU A 36 -4.24 12.92 -2.43
C LEU A 36 -3.28 13.38 -3.53
N ARG A 37 -1.98 13.05 -3.42
CA ARG A 37 -1.01 13.31 -4.48
C ARG A 37 -1.36 12.52 -5.74
N ASN A 38 -1.63 11.22 -5.64
CA ASN A 38 -1.96 10.40 -6.81
C ASN A 38 -3.29 10.83 -7.46
N GLU A 39 -4.30 11.15 -6.65
CA GLU A 39 -5.58 11.69 -7.09
C GLU A 39 -5.38 12.98 -7.90
N SER A 40 -4.57 13.91 -7.40
CA SER A 40 -4.27 15.17 -8.11
C SER A 40 -3.56 14.99 -9.46
N MET A 41 -2.90 13.85 -9.66
CA MET A 41 -2.24 13.48 -10.92
C MET A 41 -3.10 12.55 -11.79
N GLY A 42 -4.32 12.24 -11.36
CA GLY A 42 -5.18 11.27 -12.04
C GLY A 42 -4.58 9.86 -12.09
N ILE A 43 -3.85 9.45 -11.05
CA ILE A 43 -3.21 8.13 -10.96
C ILE A 43 -3.98 7.21 -10.01
N LYS A 44 -4.14 5.96 -10.43
CA LYS A 44 -4.50 4.82 -9.57
C LYS A 44 -3.50 3.70 -9.77
N PHE A 45 -3.61 2.63 -8.99
CA PHE A 45 -2.78 1.45 -9.12
C PHE A 45 -3.59 0.27 -9.63
N THR A 46 -2.99 -0.53 -10.50
CA THR A 46 -3.52 -1.81 -10.97
C THR A 46 -2.65 -2.96 -10.47
N GLY A 47 -3.21 -4.18 -10.51
CA GLY A 47 -2.61 -5.33 -9.85
C GLY A 47 -2.78 -5.25 -8.34
N ARG A 48 -2.09 -6.14 -7.61
CA ARG A 48 -2.17 -6.21 -6.15
C ARG A 48 -0.86 -6.73 -5.60
N PRO A 49 -0.28 -6.08 -4.59
CA PRO A 49 0.93 -6.58 -3.96
C PRO A 49 0.65 -7.91 -3.24
N GLU A 50 1.63 -8.79 -3.23
CA GLU A 50 1.56 -10.05 -2.48
C GLU A 50 2.21 -9.88 -1.10
N MET A 51 1.55 -10.45 -0.09
CA MET A 51 2.06 -10.53 1.29
C MET A 51 2.26 -12.00 1.65
N LYS A 52 3.38 -12.31 2.29
CA LYS A 52 3.75 -13.67 2.71
C LYS A 52 4.28 -13.63 4.14
N PRO A 53 3.44 -13.27 5.12
CA PRO A 53 3.85 -13.21 6.51
C PRO A 53 4.16 -14.61 7.02
N GLN A 54 5.33 -14.77 7.64
CA GLN A 54 5.82 -16.02 8.18
C GLN A 54 6.43 -15.77 9.55
N VAL A 55 6.13 -16.63 10.51
CA VAL A 55 6.81 -16.64 11.81
C VAL A 55 8.19 -17.24 11.59
N THR A 56 9.24 -16.45 11.85
CA THR A 56 10.64 -16.87 11.62
C THR A 56 11.36 -17.25 12.90
N ALA A 57 10.87 -16.79 14.05
CA ALA A 57 11.39 -17.20 15.35
C ALA A 57 10.29 -17.13 16.42
N VAL A 58 10.38 -18.00 17.43
CA VAL A 58 9.51 -18.00 18.60
C VAL A 58 10.35 -18.11 19.86
N ASN A 59 10.09 -17.25 20.83
CA ASN A 59 10.64 -17.33 22.18
C ASN A 59 9.48 -17.48 23.18
N THR A 60 9.30 -18.71 23.67
CA THR A 60 8.19 -19.08 24.56
C THR A 60 8.37 -18.52 25.97
N GLU A 61 9.59 -18.46 26.50
CA GLU A 61 9.89 -17.88 27.81
C GLU A 61 9.59 -16.39 27.85
N GLY A 62 10.06 -15.66 26.84
CA GLY A 62 9.79 -14.24 26.66
C GLY A 62 8.39 -13.93 26.12
N LYS A 63 7.60 -14.96 25.74
CA LYS A 63 6.28 -14.85 25.10
C LYS A 63 6.29 -13.92 23.88
N THR A 64 7.32 -14.04 23.04
CA THR A 64 7.48 -13.25 21.82
C THR A 64 7.61 -14.13 20.59
N ALA A 65 7.21 -13.60 19.44
CA ALA A 65 7.43 -14.21 18.13
C ALA A 65 7.89 -13.14 17.15
N THR A 66 8.80 -13.51 16.27
CA THR A 66 9.25 -12.67 15.15
C THR A 66 8.47 -13.08 13.92
N VAL A 67 7.83 -12.10 13.27
CA VAL A 67 7.14 -12.27 12.00
C VAL A 67 7.90 -11.49 10.94
N THR A 68 8.29 -12.18 9.87
CA THR A 68 8.82 -11.57 8.66
C THR A 68 7.71 -11.56 7.61
N ASP A 69 7.49 -10.42 6.97
CA ASP A 69 6.54 -10.31 5.86
C ASP A 69 7.18 -9.59 4.69
N CYS A 70 7.34 -10.30 3.58
CA CYS A 70 7.81 -9.72 2.32
C CYS A 70 6.63 -9.11 1.58
N PHE A 71 6.65 -7.78 1.42
CA PHE A 71 5.66 -7.05 0.64
C PHE A 71 6.13 -6.93 -0.81
N ASP A 72 5.69 -7.84 -1.67
CA ASP A 72 6.03 -7.84 -3.09
C ASP A 72 5.10 -6.91 -3.86
N ALA A 73 5.60 -5.74 -4.23
CA ALA A 73 4.89 -4.73 -5.00
C ALA A 73 5.13 -4.84 -6.53
N THR A 74 5.75 -5.92 -7.02
CA THR A 74 6.20 -6.03 -8.41
C THR A 74 5.03 -5.90 -9.40
N SER A 75 3.88 -6.51 -9.11
CA SER A 75 2.68 -6.45 -9.94
C SER A 75 1.82 -5.20 -9.71
N TRP A 76 2.15 -4.40 -8.69
CA TRP A 76 1.35 -3.24 -8.26
C TRP A 76 1.85 -1.98 -8.98
N LYS A 77 1.25 -1.68 -10.13
CA LYS A 77 1.74 -0.66 -11.06
C LYS A 77 0.83 0.57 -11.10
N PRO A 78 1.39 1.79 -11.14
CA PRO A 78 0.60 3.00 -11.25
C PRO A 78 0.18 3.26 -12.70
N VAL A 79 -1.08 3.57 -12.92
CA VAL A 79 -1.68 3.88 -14.23
C VAL A 79 -2.50 5.16 -14.16
N TYR A 80 -2.64 5.85 -15.28
CA TYR A 80 -3.58 6.96 -15.38
C TYR A 80 -5.03 6.44 -15.31
N LYS A 81 -5.87 7.06 -14.48
CA LYS A 81 -7.28 6.68 -14.25
C LYS A 81 -8.07 6.63 -15.56
N ASP A 82 -7.89 7.64 -16.41
CA ASP A 82 -8.68 7.82 -17.63
C ASP A 82 -8.32 6.86 -18.76
N SER A 83 -7.02 6.54 -18.89
CA SER A 83 -6.53 5.78 -20.04
C SER A 83 -6.07 4.36 -19.71
N GLY A 84 -5.86 4.04 -18.43
CA GLY A 84 -5.25 2.80 -17.98
C GLY A 84 -3.79 2.62 -18.42
N LYS A 85 -3.20 3.61 -19.11
CA LYS A 85 -1.80 3.58 -19.54
C LYS A 85 -0.88 3.72 -18.35
N SER A 86 0.28 3.06 -18.41
CA SER A 86 1.29 3.18 -17.37
C SER A 86 1.66 4.64 -17.13
N SER A 87 1.69 5.02 -15.85
CA SER A 87 2.18 6.34 -15.41
C SER A 87 3.65 6.30 -14.98
N SER A 88 4.25 5.10 -14.92
CA SER A 88 5.70 4.99 -14.73
C SER A 88 6.41 5.44 -16.00
N SER A 89 7.14 6.55 -15.94
CA SER A 89 8.08 6.92 -17.01
C SER A 89 9.10 5.79 -17.20
N PRO A 90 9.46 5.38 -18.44
CA PRO A 90 10.55 4.44 -18.67
C PRO A 90 11.89 5.13 -18.40
N SER A 91 12.32 5.15 -17.13
CA SER A 91 13.65 5.55 -16.65
C SER A 91 13.72 5.17 -15.17
N SER A 92 14.59 4.31 -14.64
CA SER A 92 15.86 3.74 -15.10
C SER A 92 16.03 2.39 -14.39
N ALA A 93 16.66 1.43 -15.06
CA ALA A 93 17.31 0.30 -14.40
C ALA A 93 18.55 0.76 -13.62
#